data_AF-A0A9E4STG2-F1
#
_entry.id   AF-A0A9E4STG2-F1
#
_cell.length_a   1.000
_cell.length_b   1.000
_cell.length_c   1.000
_cell.angle_alpha   90.00
_cell.angle_beta   90.00
_cell.angle_gamma   90.00
#
_symmetry.space_group_name_H-M   'P 1'
#
loop_
_entity.id
_entity.type
_entity.pdbx_description
1 polymer ?
#
loop_
_entity_poly.entity_id
_entity_poly.type
_entity_poly.pdbx_seq_one_letter_code
_entity_poly.pdbx_strand_id
1 'polypeptide(L)' 'SVTGVAGPTGGSSGLPIGTFYIGVAGPGGLELAERIHTDAGDRDGNKRQSAQAVLDMLGNELKKAVS' A
#
# COMPACT_ATOMS: atom_id res chain seq x y z
N SER A 1 -1.83 -6.07 -5.42
CA SER A 1 -0.44 -5.76 -5.82
C SER A 1 0.06 -4.57 -5.02
N VAL A 2 1.35 -4.53 -4.70
CA VAL A 2 1.98 -3.36 -4.05
C VAL A 2 3.30 -3.09 -4.74
N THR A 3 3.57 -1.83 -5.06
CA THR A 3 4.87 -1.37 -5.57
C THR A 3 5.22 -0.04 -4.92
N GLY A 4 6.50 0.21 -4.64
CA GLY A 4 6.88 1.44 -3.97
C GLY A 4 8.35 1.52 -3.59
N VAL A 5 8.68 2.61 -2.91
CA VAL A 5 10.04 2.98 -2.53
C VAL A 5 10.20 2.80 -1.03
N ALA A 6 10.64 1.62 -0.61
CA ALA A 6 10.87 1.36 0.81
C ALA A 6 12.08 2.14 1.37
N GLY A 7 13.01 2.58 0.51
CA GLY A 7 14.29 3.16 0.92
C GLY A 7 15.40 2.09 1.08
N PRO A 8 16.57 2.47 1.62
CA PRO A 8 16.91 3.80 2.15
C PRO A 8 17.22 4.84 1.05
N THR A 9 17.25 4.44 -0.22
CA THR A 9 17.41 5.37 -1.36
C THR A 9 16.16 5.34 -2.24
N GLY A 10 15.89 6.46 -2.91
CA GLY A 10 14.78 6.57 -3.87
C GLY A 10 15.01 5.85 -5.21
N GLY A 11 16.25 5.39 -5.45
CA GLY A 11 16.68 4.86 -6.74
C GLY A 11 16.43 5.85 -7.88
N SER A 12 16.09 5.33 -9.06
CA SER A 12 15.72 6.13 -10.24
C SER A 12 14.25 6.54 -10.28
N SER A 13 13.46 6.23 -9.24
CA SER A 13 12.02 6.48 -9.26
C SER A 13 11.66 7.97 -9.20
N GLY A 14 12.53 8.80 -8.60
CA GLY A 14 12.24 10.20 -8.29
C GLY A 14 11.15 10.41 -7.23
N LEU A 15 10.60 9.33 -6.64
CA LEU A 15 9.55 9.40 -5.63
C LEU A 15 10.14 9.49 -4.22
N PRO A 16 9.46 10.17 -3.28
CA PRO A 16 9.85 10.16 -1.87
C PRO A 16 9.90 8.74 -1.31
N ILE A 17 10.92 8.45 -0.49
CA ILE A 17 10.99 7.22 0.31
C ILE A 17 9.73 7.12 1.17
N GLY A 18 9.14 5.93 1.23
CA GLY A 18 7.85 5.68 1.87
C GLY A 18 6.65 5.79 0.93
N THR A 19 6.85 6.16 -0.35
CA THR A 19 5.75 6.15 -1.33
C THR A 19 5.44 4.73 -1.79
N PHE A 20 4.18 4.31 -1.67
CA PHE A 20 3.68 3.04 -2.21
C PHE A 20 2.38 3.24 -3.00
N TYR A 21 2.23 2.47 -4.07
CA TYR A 21 1.00 2.28 -4.80
C TYR A 21 0.46 0.89 -4.47
N ILE A 22 -0.82 0.84 -4.11
CA ILE A 22 -1.52 -0.36 -3.69
C ILE A 22 -2.70 -0.57 -4.63
N GLY A 23 -2.76 -1.75 -5.24
CA GLY A 23 -3.89 -2.19 -6.06
C GLY A 23 -4.58 -3.39 -5.42
N VAL A 24 -5.90 -3.33 -5.25
CA VAL A 24 -6.73 -4.44 -4.76
C VAL A 24 -7.75 -4.78 -5.84
N ALA A 25 -7.84 -6.05 -6.20
CA ALA A 25 -8.83 -6.55 -7.14
C ALA A 25 -9.48 -7.81 -6.56
N GLY A 26 -10.79 -7.97 -6.74
CA GLY A 26 -11.54 -9.09 -6.18
C GLY A 26 -12.90 -9.34 -6.85
N PRO A 27 -13.67 -10.32 -6.35
CA PRO A 27 -15.00 -10.62 -6.87
C PRO A 27 -15.97 -9.44 -6.77
N GLY A 28 -17.08 -9.51 -7.52
CA GLY A 28 -18.13 -8.48 -7.46
C GLY A 28 -17.73 -7.13 -8.07
N GLY A 29 -16.67 -7.10 -8.89
CA GLY A 29 -16.16 -5.87 -9.50
C GLY A 29 -15.33 -5.01 -8.57
N LEU A 30 -14.81 -5.57 -7.47
CA LEU A 30 -13.89 -4.86 -6.59
C LEU A 30 -12.60 -4.52 -7.35
N GLU A 31 -12.37 -3.23 -7.58
CA GLU A 31 -11.13 -2.67 -8.13
C GLU A 31 -10.80 -1.37 -7.38
N LEU A 32 -9.67 -1.37 -6.67
CA LEU A 32 -9.16 -0.21 -5.95
C LEU A 32 -7.69 0.05 -6.30
N ALA A 33 -7.34 1.32 -6.39
CA ALA A 33 -5.97 1.78 -6.52
C ALA A 33 -5.74 3.00 -5.62
N GLU A 34 -4.81 2.88 -4.68
CA GLU A 34 -4.50 3.91 -3.69
C GLU A 34 -3.01 4.19 -3.68
N ARG A 35 -2.64 5.46 -3.49
CA ARG A 35 -1.27 5.88 -3.23
C ARG A 35 -1.15 6.29 -1.78
N ILE A 36 -0.22 5.67 -1.05
CA ILE A 36 0.07 5.99 0.35
C ILE A 36 1.49 6.54 0.51
N HIS A 37 1.71 7.17 1.66
CA HIS A 37 3.04 7.53 2.14
C HIS A 37 3.22 7.03 3.56
N THR A 38 4.34 6.33 3.81
CA THR A 38 4.71 5.80 5.12
C THR A 38 5.72 6.72 5.78
N ASP A 39 5.68 6.81 7.12
CA ASP A 39 6.54 7.70 7.91
C ASP A 39 7.47 6.94 8.87
N ALA A 40 7.64 5.63 8.67
CA ALA A 40 8.36 4.76 9.58
C ALA A 40 9.86 5.09 9.72
N GLY A 41 10.43 5.89 8.81
CA GLY A 41 11.82 6.36 8.87
C GLY A 41 12.88 5.31 8.49
N ASP A 42 12.50 4.03 8.36
CA ASP A 42 13.39 2.96 7.96
C ASP A 42 12.75 2.01 6.94
N ARG A 43 13.59 1.25 6.23
CA ARG A 43 13.17 0.39 5.12
C ARG A 43 12.20 -0.71 5.55
N ASP A 44 12.43 -1.32 6.68
CA ASP A 44 11.60 -2.44 7.14
C ASP A 44 10.29 -1.92 7.76
N GLY A 45 10.34 -0.77 8.43
CA GLY A 45 9.17 -0.02 8.88
C GLY A 45 8.26 0.38 7.73
N ASN A 46 8.83 0.92 6.64
CA ASN A 46 8.07 1.30 5.45
C ASN A 46 7.38 0.08 4.81
N LYS A 47 8.06 -1.06 4.74
CA LYS A 47 7.45 -2.32 4.28
C LYS A 47 6.30 -2.76 5.18
N ARG A 48 6.50 -2.76 6.51
CA ARG A 48 5.46 -3.15 7.47
C ARG A 48 4.23 -2.25 7.38
N GLN A 49 4.40 -0.94 7.36
CA GLN A 49 3.29 0.00 7.21
C GLN A 49 2.56 -0.19 5.87
N SER A 50 3.29 -0.37 4.76
CA SER A 50 2.67 -0.62 3.46
C SER A 50 1.85 -1.91 3.44
N ALA A 51 2.34 -2.99 4.07
CA ALA A 51 1.62 -4.25 4.17
C ALA A 51 0.36 -4.10 5.05
N GLN A 52 0.48 -3.38 6.17
CA GLN A 52 -0.67 -3.12 7.05
C GLN A 52 -1.76 -2.34 6.31
N ALA A 53 -1.41 -1.30 5.56
CA ALA A 53 -2.36 -0.51 4.78
C ALA A 53 -3.14 -1.36 3.76
N VAL A 54 -2.49 -2.36 3.13
CA VAL A 54 -3.18 -3.30 2.23
C VAL A 54 -4.19 -4.14 2.98
N LEU A 55 -3.81 -4.67 4.15
CA LEU A 55 -4.68 -5.51 4.97
C LEU A 55 -5.89 -4.71 5.47
N ASP A 56 -5.68 -3.46 5.88
CA ASP A 56 -6.75 -2.56 6.31
C ASP A 56 -7.72 -2.24 5.17
N MET A 57 -7.19 -1.93 3.97
CA MET A 57 -8.01 -1.71 2.78
C MET A 57 -8.83 -2.95 2.42
N LEU A 58 -8.20 -4.12 2.32
CA LEU A 58 -8.90 -5.37 2.02
C LEU A 58 -9.96 -5.68 3.08
N GLY A 59 -9.61 -5.54 4.36
CA GLY A 59 -10.53 -5.78 5.47
C GLY A 59 -11.74 -4.86 5.43
N ASN A 60 -11.57 -3.60 5.05
CA ASN A 60 -12.67 -2.65 4.90
C ASN A 60 -13.59 -3.01 3.72
N GLU A 61 -13.04 -3.42 2.59
CA GLU A 61 -13.84 -3.84 1.43
C GLU A 61 -14.64 -5.12 1.69
N LEU A 62 -14.03 -6.11 2.36
CA LEU A 62 -14.73 -7.34 2.73
C LEU A 62 -15.90 -7.06 3.69
N LYS A 63 -15.76 -6.11 4.61
CA LYS A 63 -16.86 -5.71 5.51
C LYS A 63 -18.02 -5.08 4.73
N LYS A 64 -17.73 -4.24 3.72
CA LYS A 64 -18.76 -3.64 2.86
C LYS A 64 -19.50 -4.70 2.04
N ALA A 65 -18.79 -5.71 1.54
CA ALA A 65 -19.37 -6.77 0.71
C ALA A 65 -20.32 -7.72 1.47
N VAL A 66 -20.25 -7.74 2.80
CA VAL A 66 -21.08 -8.61 3.67
C VAL A 66 -22.17 -7.81 4.40
N SER A 67 -22.23 -6.49 4.22
CA SER A 67 -23.26 -5.60 4.76
C SER A 67 -24.41 -5.41 3.76
#